data_AF-A0A8J7Z0W3-F1
#
_entry.id   AF-A0A8J7Z0W3-F1
#
_cell.length_a   1.000
_cell.length_b   1.000
_cell.length_c   1.000
_cell.angle_alpha   90.00
_cell.angle_beta   90.00
_cell.angle_gamma   90.00
#
_symmetry.space_group_name_H-M   'P 1'
#
loop_
_entity.id
_entity.type
_entity.pdbx_description
1 polymer ?
#
loop_
_entity_poly.entity_id
_entity_poly.type
_entity_poly.pdbx_seq_one_letter_code
_entity_poly.pdbx_strand_id
1 'polypeptide(L)' 'MKILFIHADYIKIEVKKKAISDADEINAKNLEANECLVVWTAVEKDDEKNKDEILNKFYL' A
#
# COMPACT_ATOMS: atom_id res chain seq x y z
N MET A 1 5.38 -1.79 11.52
CA MET A 1 5.16 -1.45 10.09
C MET A 1 6.50 -1.50 9.40
N LYS A 2 6.57 -2.14 8.23
CA LYS A 2 7.76 -2.15 7.37
C LYS A 2 7.44 -1.55 6.02
N ILE A 3 8.36 -0.76 5.48
CA ILE A 3 8.18 -0.05 4.22
C ILE A 3 9.37 -0.33 3.29
N LEU A 4 9.06 -0.53 2.00
CA LEU A 4 10.03 -0.53 0.91
C LEU A 4 9.68 0.60 -0.06
N PHE A 5 10.63 1.51 -0.26
CA PHE A 5 10.54 2.63 -1.19
C PHE A 5 11.24 2.30 -2.51
N ILE A 6 10.56 2.48 -3.63
CA ILE A 6 11.13 2.33 -4.97
C ILE A 6 10.79 3.57 -5.79
N HIS A 7 11.79 4.34 -6.18
CA HIS A 7 11.64 5.36 -7.22
C HIS A 7 11.59 4.65 -8.57
N ALA A 8 10.48 4.76 -9.28
CA ALA A 8 10.21 3.99 -10.49
C ALA A 8 9.67 4.88 -11.61
N ASP A 9 10.17 4.65 -12.83
CA ASP A 9 9.70 5.30 -14.05
C ASP A 9 8.20 5.02 -14.29
N TYR A 10 7.74 3.82 -13.94
CA TYR A 10 6.31 3.48 -13.92
C TYR A 10 5.99 2.27 -13.04
N ILE A 11 4.71 2.16 -12.65
CA ILE A 11 4.11 0.95 -12.07
C ILE A 11 2.78 0.65 -12.76
N LYS A 12 2.53 -0.64 -13.03
CA LYS A 12 1.28 -1.16 -13.56
C LYS A 12 0.79 -2.30 -12.67
N ILE A 13 -0.47 -2.24 -12.26
CA ILE A 13 -1.10 -3.23 -11.40
C ILE A 13 -2.35 -3.75 -12.10
N GLU A 14 -2.42 -5.07 -12.26
CA GLU A 14 -3.62 -5.79 -12.68
C GLU A 14 -4.13 -6.63 -11.50
N VAL A 15 -5.33 -6.33 -11.04
CA VAL A 15 -5.96 -7.06 -9.94
C VAL A 15 -6.45 -8.41 -10.44
N LYS A 16 -6.02 -9.48 -9.76
CA LYS A 16 -6.37 -10.86 -10.10
C LYS A 16 -7.58 -11.33 -9.31
N LYS A 17 -7.36 -11.93 -8.15
CA LYS A 17 -8.39 -12.48 -7.26
C LYS A 17 -8.25 -11.90 -5.86
N LYS A 18 -9.34 -11.91 -5.09
CA LYS A 18 -9.29 -11.56 -3.67
C LYS A 18 -8.33 -12.50 -2.93
N ALA A 19 -7.40 -11.92 -2.18
CA ALA A 19 -6.47 -12.67 -1.34
C ALA A 19 -7.11 -13.04 0.01
N ILE A 20 -8.01 -12.20 0.51
CA ILE A 20 -8.79 -12.40 1.73
C ILE A 20 -10.28 -12.25 1.42
N SER A 21 -11.15 -12.96 2.15
CA SER A 21 -12.58 -13.05 1.86
C SER A 21 -13.31 -11.71 2.01
N ASP A 22 -12.87 -10.91 2.97
CA ASP A 22 -13.43 -9.61 3.35
C ASP A 22 -12.74 -8.42 2.65
N ALA A 23 -11.92 -8.67 1.62
CA ALA A 23 -11.31 -7.60 0.85
C ALA A 23 -12.38 -6.71 0.21
N ASP A 24 -12.12 -5.40 0.22
CA ASP A 24 -12.99 -4.37 -0.34
C ASP A 24 -13.38 -4.66 -1.80
N GLU A 25 -14.61 -4.27 -2.16
CA GLU A 25 -15.03 -4.26 -3.56
C GLU A 25 -14.37 -3.09 -4.29
N ILE A 26 -13.86 -3.35 -5.50
CA ILE A 26 -13.15 -2.35 -6.30
C ILE A 26 -13.78 -2.18 -7.67
N ASN A 27 -13.83 -0.93 -8.13
CA ASN A 27 -14.39 -0.59 -9.44
C ASN A 27 -13.36 -0.67 -10.57
N ALA A 28 -12.07 -0.46 -10.27
CA ALA A 28 -10.99 -0.47 -11.26
C ALA A 28 -10.13 -1.74 -11.09
N LYS A 29 -9.95 -2.51 -12.17
CA LYS A 29 -9.11 -3.73 -12.18
C LYS A 29 -7.67 -3.48 -12.64
N ASN A 30 -7.41 -2.35 -13.29
CA ASN A 30 -6.10 -1.95 -13.78
C ASN A 30 -5.75 -0.57 -13.22
N LEU A 31 -4.54 -0.42 -12.69
CA LEU A 31 -3.99 0.83 -12.17
C LEU A 31 -2.62 1.08 -12.78
N GLU A 32 -2.30 2.33 -13.09
CA GLU A 32 -1.03 2.74 -13.65
C GLU A 32 -0.62 4.11 -13.09
N ALA A 33 0.68 4.27 -12.84
CA ALA A 33 1.30 5.56 -12.54
C ALA A 33 2.69 5.62 -13.17
N ASN A 34 3.10 6.81 -13.63
CA ASN A 34 4.42 7.10 -14.18
C ASN A 34 5.18 8.06 -13.26
N GLU A 35 6.52 8.03 -13.30
CA GLU A 35 7.45 8.87 -12.54
C GLU A 35 7.04 8.98 -11.06
N CYS A 36 7.05 7.85 -10.36
CA CYS A 36 6.42 7.74 -9.04
C CYS A 36 7.33 7.09 -7.99
N LEU A 37 7.05 7.40 -6.72
CA LEU A 37 7.58 6.67 -5.58
C LEU A 37 6.59 5.59 -5.19
N VAL A 38 6.91 4.32 -5.50
CA VAL A 38 6.14 3.18 -5.05
C VAL A 38 6.48 2.91 -3.59
N VAL A 39 5.43 2.87 -2.75
CA VAL A 39 5.55 2.62 -1.30
C VAL A 39 4.86 1.31 -0.99
N TRP A 40 5.64 0.23 -0.87
CA TRP A 40 5.12 -1.05 -0.39
C TRP A 40 5.08 -1.04 1.13
N THR A 41 3.90 -1.24 1.70
CA THR A 41 3.68 -1.16 3.15
C THR A 41 3.18 -2.49 3.69
N ALA A 42 3.88 -3.00 4.71
CA ALA A 42 3.41 -4.11 5.52
C ALA A 42 3.05 -3.59 6.92
N VAL A 43 1.76 -3.59 7.26
CA VAL A 43 1.28 -3.28 8.61
C VAL A 43 1.47 -4.51 9.49
N GLU A 44 2.10 -4.34 10.65
CA GLU A 44 2.45 -5.39 11.59
C GLU A 44 1.59 -5.31 12.85
N LYS A 45 1.46 -6.43 13.58
CA LYS A 45 0.60 -6.53 14.78
C LYS A 45 0.90 -5.48 15.85
N ASP A 46 2.17 -5.11 16.02
CA ASP A 46 2.54 -4.09 17.01
C ASP A 46 2.05 -2.68 16.65
N ASP A 47 1.75 -2.40 15.38
CA ASP A 47 1.22 -1.09 14.94
C ASP A 47 -0.22 -0.86 15.43
N GLU A 48 -0.95 -1.93 15.77
CA GLU A 48 -2.30 -1.83 16.30
C GLU A 48 -2.35 -1.12 17.67
N LYS A 49 -1.25 -1.18 18.43
CA LYS A 49 -1.17 -0.62 19.80
C LYS A 49 -1.23 0.90 19.82
N ASN A 50 -0.71 1.56 18.79
CA ASN A 50 -0.70 3.03 18.71
C ASN A 50 -0.68 3.50 17.24
N LYS A 51 -1.87 3.51 16.63
CA LYS A 51 -2.04 3.85 15.22
C LYS A 51 -1.62 5.29 14.91
N ASP A 52 -1.97 6.23 15.79
CA ASP A 52 -1.71 7.67 15.56
C ASP A 52 -0.22 7.99 15.57
N GLU A 53 0.56 7.35 16.44
CA GLU A 53 2.02 7.48 16.45
C GLU A 53 2.65 6.99 15.15
N ILE A 54 2.20 5.83 14.66
CA ILE A 54 2.69 5.27 13.39
C ILE A 54 2.31 6.18 12.22
N LEU A 55 1.08 6.70 12.19
CA LEU A 55 0.65 7.64 11.15
C LEU A 55 1.50 8.92 11.18
N ASN A 56 1.68 9.54 12.35
CA ASN A 56 2.45 10.78 12.48
C ASN A 56 3.91 10.63 12.04
N LYS A 57 4.49 9.43 12.17
CA LYS A 57 5.86 9.15 11.74
C LYS A 57 6.03 9.11 10.22
N PHE A 58 4.96 8.83 9.48
CA PHE A 58 4.98 8.66 8.02
C PHE A 58 4.13 9.70 7.27
N TYR A 59 3.46 10.61 7.97
CA TYR A 59 2.96 11.85 7.38
C TYR A 59 4.16 12.69 6.92
N LEU A 60 4.31 12.81 5.60
CA LEU A 60 5.21 13.76 4.94
C LEU A 60 4.65 15.19 5.00
#